data_AF-A0A7Y1V2M8-F1
#
_entry.id   AF-A0A7Y1V2M8-F1
#
_cell.length_a   1.000
_cell.length_b   1.000
_cell.length_c   1.000
_cell.angle_alpha   90.00
_cell.angle_beta   90.00
_cell.angle_gamma   90.00
#
_symmetry.space_group_name_H-M   'P 1'
#
loop_
_entity.id
_entity.type
_entity.pdbx_description
1 polymer ?
#
loop_
_entity_poly.entity_id
_entity_poly.type
_entity_poly.pdbx_seq_one_letter_code
_entity_poly.pdbx_strand_id
1 'polypeptide(L)'
;MELLRRALEAETHDSLTVDALEKVIKAYPNHPGAHHYFIHIIEAVDPDAAIATADALGPLMPAAGHLVHMPSHIYIGVGMYEKAAEVNRKAIKADEAYIAQCQAQGIYPMVYYPHNIHFLWAAASMLGNSEEAIDAAEKVALRVPREQASQIHFIQDFMSVPYQAYVRFGKWNDMLSTPGPDISLMHTRMMWHYGRGMAFARNGLLELADVELDHVKSIAK
;
A
#
# COMPACT_ATOMS: atom_id res chain seq x y z
N MET A 1 -9.16 27.68 10.93
CA MET A 1 -10.62 27.50 11.09
C MET A 1 -11.36 27.63 9.76
N GLU A 2 -11.07 28.64 8.92
CA GLU A 2 -11.72 28.78 7.58
C GLU A 2 -11.29 27.71 6.55
N LEU A 3 -10.04 27.22 6.62
CA LEU A 3 -9.53 26.18 5.72
C LEU A 3 -10.00 24.76 6.09
N LEU A 4 -10.27 24.51 7.38
CA LEU A 4 -10.89 23.25 7.83
C LEU A 4 -12.36 23.23 7.40
N ARG A 5 -13.06 24.37 7.51
CA ARG A 5 -14.44 24.53 7.06
C ARG A 5 -14.60 24.37 5.53
N ARG A 6 -13.58 24.72 4.73
CA ARG A 6 -13.59 24.53 3.27
C ARG A 6 -13.32 23.09 2.83
N ALA A 7 -12.58 22.31 3.61
CA ALA A 7 -12.49 20.86 3.40
C ALA A 7 -13.84 20.19 3.74
N LEU A 8 -14.52 20.71 4.77
CA LEU A 8 -15.88 20.37 5.11
C LEU A 8 -16.96 20.97 4.16
N GLU A 9 -16.64 21.80 3.15
CA GLU A 9 -17.66 22.37 2.24
C GLU A 9 -17.83 21.57 0.93
N ALA A 10 -17.04 20.51 0.74
CA ALA A 10 -17.31 19.46 -0.25
C ALA A 10 -18.38 18.44 0.24
N GLU A 11 -18.91 18.60 1.46
CA GLU A 11 -19.46 17.52 2.32
C GLU A 11 -20.91 17.09 2.15
N THR A 12 -21.74 17.67 1.29
CA THR A 12 -23.17 17.30 1.36
C THR A 12 -23.46 15.85 0.95
N HIS A 13 -22.58 15.23 0.16
CA HIS A 13 -22.77 13.85 -0.30
C HIS A 13 -22.04 12.83 0.60
N ASP A 14 -20.86 13.19 1.12
CA ASP A 14 -20.09 12.30 2.00
C ASP A 14 -20.76 12.21 3.38
N SER A 15 -21.31 13.30 3.92
CA SER A 15 -21.99 13.26 5.23
C SER A 15 -23.27 12.42 5.20
N LEU A 16 -24.08 12.53 4.13
CA LEU A 16 -25.29 11.71 3.95
C LEU A 16 -24.97 10.23 3.76
N THR A 17 -23.85 9.91 3.11
CA THR A 17 -23.39 8.54 2.91
C THR A 17 -22.90 7.92 4.22
N VAL A 18 -22.12 8.67 5.01
CA VAL A 18 -21.69 8.25 6.34
C VAL A 18 -22.90 8.00 7.24
N ASP A 19 -23.84 8.93 7.33
CA ASP A 19 -25.07 8.78 8.13
C ASP A 19 -25.89 7.53 7.73
N ALA A 20 -25.95 7.23 6.43
CA ALA A 20 -26.65 6.05 5.93
C ALA A 20 -25.93 4.76 6.32
N LEU A 21 -24.60 4.72 6.18
CA LEU A 21 -23.78 3.58 6.57
C LEU A 21 -23.83 3.33 8.08
N GLU A 22 -23.76 4.38 8.91
CA GLU A 22 -23.91 4.25 10.37
C GLU A 22 -25.26 3.65 10.76
N LYS A 23 -26.35 4.07 10.11
CA LYS A 23 -27.69 3.49 10.33
C LYS A 23 -27.72 2.01 9.95
N VAL A 24 -27.11 1.64 8.83
CA VAL A 24 -27.02 0.23 8.40
C VAL A 24 -26.17 -0.58 9.38
N ILE A 25 -25.00 -0.08 9.79
CA ILE A 25 -24.13 -0.76 10.76
C ILE A 25 -24.86 -0.94 12.10
N LYS A 26 -25.59 0.08 12.57
CA LYS A 26 -26.37 -0.01 13.80
C LYS A 26 -27.51 -1.05 13.71
N ALA A 27 -28.20 -1.11 12.58
CA ALA A 27 -29.29 -2.07 12.35
C ALA A 27 -28.78 -3.50 12.07
N TYR A 28 -27.62 -3.61 11.41
CA TYR A 28 -27.02 -4.86 10.96
C TYR A 28 -25.51 -4.85 11.27
N PRO A 29 -25.12 -5.10 12.54
CA PRO A 29 -23.73 -5.00 12.99
C PRO A 29 -22.74 -5.92 12.27
N ASN A 30 -23.23 -6.97 11.59
CA ASN A 30 -22.43 -7.93 10.85
C ASN A 30 -22.56 -7.75 9.32
N HIS A 31 -22.95 -6.57 8.83
CA HIS A 31 -23.07 -6.32 7.39
C HIS A 31 -21.70 -5.95 6.76
N PRO A 32 -21.00 -6.87 6.06
CA PRO A 32 -19.62 -6.66 5.65
C PRO A 32 -19.45 -5.49 4.68
N GLY A 33 -20.39 -5.31 3.74
CA GLY A 33 -20.32 -4.20 2.78
C GLY A 33 -20.47 -2.82 3.43
N ALA A 34 -21.18 -2.73 4.56
CA ALA A 34 -21.41 -1.43 5.21
C ALA A 34 -20.14 -1.00 5.94
N HIS A 35 -19.53 -1.94 6.66
CA HIS A 35 -18.21 -1.73 7.27
C HIS A 35 -17.13 -1.43 6.22
N HIS A 36 -17.11 -2.18 5.11
CA HIS A 36 -16.17 -1.96 4.01
C HIS A 36 -16.24 -0.54 3.45
N TYR A 37 -17.43 -0.06 3.05
CA TYR A 37 -17.57 1.28 2.51
C TYR A 37 -17.30 2.38 3.55
N PHE A 38 -17.67 2.15 4.80
CA PHE A 38 -17.40 3.10 5.88
C PHE A 38 -15.89 3.29 6.08
N ILE A 39 -15.09 2.21 6.06
CA ILE A 39 -13.62 2.30 6.14
C ILE A 39 -13.06 3.18 5.03
N HIS A 40 -13.46 2.98 3.78
CA HIS A 40 -12.92 3.75 2.65
C HIS A 40 -13.27 5.24 2.69
N ILE A 41 -14.43 5.61 3.24
CA ILE A 41 -14.81 7.01 3.36
C ILE A 41 -14.01 7.69 4.48
N ILE A 42 -13.77 6.97 5.57
CA ILE A 42 -13.23 7.55 6.80
C ILE A 42 -11.69 7.47 6.89
N GLU A 43 -11.03 6.54 6.20
CA GLU A 43 -9.59 6.28 6.31
C GLU A 43 -8.68 7.51 6.12
N ALA A 44 -9.08 8.44 5.27
CA ALA A 44 -8.31 9.66 4.96
C ALA A 44 -8.74 10.89 5.79
N VAL A 45 -9.86 10.80 6.51
CA VAL A 45 -10.48 11.94 7.21
C VAL A 45 -10.31 11.81 8.73
N ASP A 46 -10.72 10.67 9.29
CA ASP A 46 -10.70 10.40 10.74
C ASP A 46 -10.58 8.90 11.02
N PRO A 47 -9.41 8.28 10.79
CA PRO A 47 -9.26 6.83 10.89
C PRO A 47 -9.57 6.29 12.29
N ASP A 48 -9.36 7.08 13.36
CA ASP A 48 -9.71 6.70 14.73
C ASP A 48 -11.21 6.36 14.89
N ALA A 49 -12.10 7.10 14.21
CA ALA A 49 -13.53 6.84 14.26
C ALA A 49 -13.94 5.48 13.65
N ALA A 50 -13.13 4.91 12.76
CA ALA A 50 -13.43 3.66 12.07
C ALA A 50 -12.80 2.41 12.71
N ILE A 51 -12.11 2.53 13.87
CA ILE A 51 -11.48 1.38 14.54
C ILE A 51 -12.50 0.27 14.85
N ALA A 52 -13.68 0.62 15.39
CA ALA A 52 -14.71 -0.36 15.73
C ALA A 52 -15.25 -1.09 14.49
N THR A 53 -15.39 -0.36 13.38
CA THR A 53 -15.78 -0.91 12.08
C THR A 53 -14.71 -1.85 11.51
N ALA A 54 -13.43 -1.47 11.60
CA ALA A 54 -12.30 -2.30 11.18
C ALA A 54 -12.22 -3.61 11.98
N ASP A 55 -12.34 -3.54 13.31
CA ASP A 55 -12.37 -4.72 14.17
C ASP A 55 -13.57 -5.63 13.86
N ALA A 56 -14.75 -5.04 13.56
CA ALA A 56 -15.95 -5.79 13.22
C ALA A 56 -15.90 -6.48 11.86
N LEU A 57 -15.26 -5.88 10.84
CA LEU A 57 -15.19 -6.44 9.49
C LEU A 57 -14.30 -7.67 9.38
N GLY A 58 -13.15 -7.66 10.07
CA GLY A 58 -12.10 -8.67 9.94
C GLY A 58 -12.57 -10.14 9.92
N PRO A 59 -13.45 -10.59 10.84
CA PRO A 59 -13.90 -11.98 10.88
C PRO A 59 -15.06 -12.32 9.93
N LEU A 60 -15.73 -11.35 9.29
CA LEU A 60 -17.01 -11.59 8.61
C LEU A 60 -16.88 -12.35 7.29
N MET A 61 -15.77 -12.17 6.58
CA MET A 61 -15.57 -12.74 5.23
C MET A 61 -14.14 -13.32 5.07
N PRO A 62 -13.77 -14.37 5.83
CA PRO A 62 -12.38 -14.81 5.99
C PRO A 62 -11.73 -15.38 4.72
N ALA A 63 -12.52 -15.72 3.69
CA ALA A 63 -12.03 -16.20 2.40
C ALA A 63 -11.95 -15.09 1.33
N ALA A 64 -12.41 -13.88 1.62
CA ALA A 64 -12.34 -12.74 0.70
C ALA A 64 -11.13 -11.88 1.08
N GLY A 65 -9.97 -12.14 0.46
CA GLY A 65 -8.72 -11.49 0.85
C GLY A 65 -8.80 -9.97 0.93
N HIS A 66 -9.47 -9.32 -0.03
CA HIS A 66 -9.76 -7.87 0.02
C HIS A 66 -10.48 -7.44 1.32
N LEU A 67 -11.55 -8.13 1.72
CA LEU A 67 -12.29 -7.78 2.94
C LEU A 67 -11.52 -8.10 4.21
N VAL A 68 -10.70 -9.16 4.19
CA VAL A 68 -9.78 -9.47 5.30
C VAL A 68 -8.72 -8.38 5.45
N HIS A 69 -8.25 -7.81 4.34
CA HIS A 69 -7.27 -6.73 4.32
C HIS A 69 -7.85 -5.39 4.79
N MET A 70 -9.10 -5.07 4.46
CA MET A 70 -9.71 -3.75 4.69
C MET A 70 -9.45 -3.12 6.07
N PRO A 71 -9.48 -3.85 7.20
CA PRO A 71 -9.13 -3.28 8.51
C PRO A 71 -7.74 -2.61 8.55
N SER A 72 -6.79 -3.06 7.73
CA SER A 72 -5.45 -2.50 7.65
C SER A 72 -5.41 -1.05 7.19
N HIS A 73 -6.39 -0.58 6.41
CA HIS A 73 -6.52 0.82 6.00
C HIS A 73 -6.68 1.74 7.21
N ILE A 74 -7.38 1.27 8.25
CA ILE A 74 -7.51 2.00 9.50
C ILE A 74 -6.28 1.80 10.39
N TYR A 75 -5.86 0.54 10.59
CA TYR A 75 -4.80 0.21 11.54
C TYR A 75 -3.45 0.89 11.24
N ILE A 76 -3.09 1.05 9.96
CA ILE A 76 -1.86 1.79 9.59
C ILE A 76 -1.97 3.27 9.96
N GLY A 77 -3.13 3.90 9.74
CA GLY A 77 -3.36 5.32 10.03
C GLY A 77 -3.27 5.64 11.53
N VAL A 78 -3.75 4.72 12.38
CA VAL A 78 -3.76 4.89 13.84
C VAL A 78 -2.57 4.26 14.57
N GLY A 79 -1.55 3.81 13.84
CA GLY A 79 -0.33 3.25 14.42
C GLY A 79 -0.43 1.82 14.98
N MET A 80 -1.51 1.10 14.69
CA MET A 80 -1.70 -0.30 15.08
C MET A 80 -1.00 -1.26 14.09
N TYR A 81 0.30 -1.07 13.87
CA TYR A 81 1.04 -1.72 12.78
C TYR A 81 1.06 -3.26 12.88
N GLU A 82 1.09 -3.85 14.07
CA GLU A 82 1.04 -5.32 14.19
C GLU A 82 -0.32 -5.88 13.78
N LYS A 83 -1.44 -5.21 14.15
CA LYS A 83 -2.77 -5.60 13.66
C LYS A 83 -2.84 -5.49 12.14
N ALA A 84 -2.29 -4.41 11.58
CA ALA A 84 -2.20 -4.23 10.13
C ALA A 84 -1.42 -5.37 9.47
N ALA A 85 -0.22 -5.71 9.97
CA ALA A 85 0.57 -6.82 9.45
C ALA A 85 -0.20 -8.15 9.53
N GLU A 86 -0.83 -8.44 10.68
CA GLU A 86 -1.58 -9.69 10.89
C GLU A 86 -2.72 -9.87 9.89
N VAL A 87 -3.56 -8.84 9.68
CA VAL A 87 -4.67 -8.96 8.73
C VAL A 87 -4.19 -9.08 7.29
N ASN A 88 -3.08 -8.43 6.92
CA ASN A 88 -2.48 -8.59 5.60
C ASN A 88 -1.90 -9.99 5.38
N ARG A 89 -1.20 -10.58 6.36
CA ARG A 89 -0.75 -11.98 6.28
C ARG A 89 -1.92 -12.93 6.02
N LYS A 90 -3.05 -12.72 6.70
CA LYS A 90 -4.29 -13.51 6.50
C LYS A 90 -4.89 -13.29 5.12
N ALA A 91 -4.99 -12.03 4.68
CA ALA A 91 -5.52 -11.67 3.36
C ALA A 91 -4.71 -12.28 2.22
N ILE A 92 -3.37 -12.16 2.27
CA ILE A 92 -2.43 -12.75 1.31
C ILE A 92 -2.63 -14.27 1.22
N LYS A 93 -2.76 -14.94 2.37
CA LYS A 93 -3.01 -16.39 2.40
C LYS A 93 -4.35 -16.77 1.77
N ALA A 94 -5.40 -15.98 2.02
CA ALA A 94 -6.71 -16.19 1.39
C ALA A 94 -6.66 -15.99 -0.12
N ASP A 95 -5.97 -14.94 -0.59
CA ASP A 95 -5.79 -14.66 -2.01
C ASP A 95 -5.01 -15.75 -2.72
N GLU A 96 -3.91 -16.24 -2.13
CA GLU A 96 -3.10 -17.32 -2.71
C GLU A 96 -3.91 -18.61 -2.85
N ALA A 97 -4.73 -18.93 -1.85
CA ALA A 97 -5.64 -20.07 -1.92
C ALA A 97 -6.69 -19.87 -3.04
N TYR A 98 -7.31 -18.69 -3.13
CA TYR A 98 -8.30 -18.37 -4.15
C TYR A 98 -7.71 -18.41 -5.57
N ILE A 99 -6.56 -17.77 -5.79
CA ILE A 99 -5.87 -17.74 -7.09
C ILE A 99 -5.47 -19.15 -7.52
N ALA A 100 -4.95 -19.97 -6.60
CA ALA A 100 -4.57 -21.34 -6.90
C ALA A 100 -5.78 -22.24 -7.22
N GLN A 101 -6.88 -22.11 -6.48
CA GLN A 101 -8.07 -22.96 -6.65
C GLN A 101 -8.91 -22.57 -7.87
N CYS A 102 -9.09 -21.27 -8.11
CA CYS A 102 -9.99 -20.76 -9.14
C CYS A 102 -9.24 -20.33 -10.41
N GLN A 103 -7.91 -20.41 -10.44
CA GLN A 103 -7.07 -19.90 -11.53
C GLN A 103 -7.40 -18.44 -11.89
N ALA A 104 -7.72 -17.62 -10.88
CA ALA A 104 -8.23 -16.28 -11.07
C ALA A 104 -7.28 -15.44 -11.95
N GLN A 105 -7.87 -14.68 -12.88
CA GLN A 105 -7.15 -13.80 -13.82
C GLN A 105 -7.70 -12.37 -13.75
N GLY A 106 -7.01 -11.44 -14.41
CA GLY A 106 -7.47 -10.06 -14.55
C GLY A 106 -7.18 -9.21 -13.32
N ILE A 107 -8.10 -8.30 -12.99
CA ILE A 107 -7.83 -7.23 -12.02
C ILE A 107 -7.53 -7.73 -10.60
N TYR A 108 -8.09 -8.88 -10.20
CA TYR A 108 -7.91 -9.42 -8.86
C TYR A 108 -6.44 -9.76 -8.55
N PRO A 109 -5.80 -10.70 -9.27
CA PRO A 109 -4.38 -11.01 -9.05
C PRO A 109 -3.44 -9.87 -9.45
N MET A 110 -3.88 -8.91 -10.28
CA MET A 110 -3.05 -7.77 -10.70
C MET A 110 -3.07 -6.57 -9.76
N VAL A 111 -4.15 -6.36 -9.00
CA VAL A 111 -4.34 -5.13 -8.19
C VAL A 111 -4.63 -5.48 -6.74
N TYR A 112 -5.71 -6.22 -6.47
CA TYR A 112 -6.16 -6.48 -5.10
C TYR A 112 -5.15 -7.32 -4.30
N TYR A 113 -4.64 -8.40 -4.88
CA TYR A 113 -3.65 -9.24 -4.20
C TYR A 113 -2.31 -8.51 -3.97
N PRO A 114 -1.72 -7.82 -4.97
CA PRO A 114 -0.54 -6.98 -4.76
C PRO A 114 -0.74 -5.87 -3.71
N HIS A 115 -1.92 -5.25 -3.67
CA HIS A 115 -2.27 -4.23 -2.67
C HIS A 115 -2.19 -4.77 -1.23
N ASN A 116 -2.65 -5.99 -1.01
CA ASN A 116 -2.56 -6.65 0.30
C ASN A 116 -1.10 -6.89 0.72
N ILE A 117 -0.24 -7.28 -0.24
CA ILE A 117 1.21 -7.45 0.00
C ILE A 117 1.88 -6.08 0.27
N HIS A 118 1.49 -5.04 -0.47
CA HIS A 118 2.02 -3.70 -0.29
C HIS A 118 1.73 -3.15 1.12
N PHE A 119 0.53 -3.37 1.67
CA PHE A 119 0.24 -2.99 3.05
C PHE A 119 1.00 -3.82 4.09
N LEU A 120 1.29 -5.09 3.80
CA LEU A 120 2.19 -5.87 4.66
C LEU A 120 3.59 -5.24 4.70
N TRP A 121 4.14 -4.85 3.55
CA TRP A 121 5.41 -4.12 3.50
C TRP A 121 5.37 -2.84 4.32
N ALA A 122 4.31 -2.03 4.18
CA ALA A 122 4.19 -0.76 4.89
C ALA A 122 4.11 -0.99 6.42
N ALA A 123 3.28 -1.93 6.87
CA ALA A 123 3.13 -2.26 8.29
C ALA A 123 4.43 -2.82 8.88
N ALA A 124 5.06 -3.79 8.21
CA ALA A 124 6.33 -4.38 8.64
C ALA A 124 7.46 -3.33 8.68
N SER A 125 7.47 -2.38 7.72
CA SER A 125 8.41 -1.25 7.69
C SER A 125 8.27 -0.31 8.88
N MET A 126 7.05 -0.13 9.39
CA MET A 126 6.78 0.68 10.58
C MET A 126 7.09 -0.06 11.88
N LEU A 127 6.94 -1.39 11.91
CA LEU A 127 7.38 -2.24 13.02
C LEU A 127 8.90 -2.38 13.12
N GLY A 128 9.65 -1.99 12.09
CA GLY A 128 11.08 -2.22 12.00
C GLY A 128 11.45 -3.68 11.69
N ASN A 129 10.48 -4.50 11.26
CA ASN A 129 10.71 -5.89 10.87
C ASN A 129 11.32 -5.93 9.45
N SER A 130 12.64 -5.78 9.36
CA SER A 130 13.35 -5.67 8.07
C SER A 130 13.19 -6.90 7.18
N GLU A 131 13.15 -8.10 7.75
CA GLU A 131 13.07 -9.35 6.98
C GLU A 131 11.72 -9.43 6.26
N GLU A 132 10.63 -9.34 7.00
CA GLU A 132 9.28 -9.40 6.43
C GLU A 132 8.97 -8.24 5.48
N ALA A 133 9.45 -7.03 5.80
CA ALA A 133 9.25 -5.89 4.93
C ALA A 133 9.93 -6.09 3.58
N ILE A 134 11.17 -6.58 3.56
CA ILE A 134 11.90 -6.83 2.30
C ILE A 134 11.24 -7.98 1.54
N ASP A 135 10.87 -9.08 2.20
CA ASP A 135 10.18 -10.20 1.56
C ASP A 135 8.87 -9.75 0.90
N ALA A 136 8.06 -8.94 1.60
CA ALA A 136 6.82 -8.40 1.06
C ALA A 136 7.08 -7.43 -0.12
N ALA A 137 8.12 -6.60 -0.02
CA ALA A 137 8.52 -5.65 -1.06
C ALA A 137 8.91 -6.36 -2.36
N GLU A 138 9.77 -7.38 -2.28
CA GLU A 138 10.18 -8.17 -3.43
C GLU A 138 8.99 -8.93 -4.02
N LYS A 139 8.18 -9.54 -3.14
CA LYS A 139 6.99 -10.29 -3.55
C LYS A 139 6.01 -9.42 -4.33
N VAL A 140 5.71 -8.19 -3.88
CA VAL A 140 4.75 -7.32 -4.57
C VAL A 140 5.28 -6.87 -5.93
N ALA A 141 6.57 -6.56 -6.05
CA ALA A 141 7.18 -6.16 -7.32
C ALA A 141 7.13 -7.28 -8.38
N LEU A 142 7.20 -8.55 -7.97
CA LEU A 142 7.09 -9.71 -8.86
C LEU A 142 5.66 -9.97 -9.37
N ARG A 143 4.63 -9.37 -8.75
CA ARG A 143 3.23 -9.56 -9.16
C ARG A 143 2.75 -8.57 -10.20
N VAL A 144 3.54 -7.55 -10.51
CA VAL A 144 3.19 -6.54 -11.50
C VAL A 144 3.72 -6.96 -12.87
N PRO A 145 2.84 -7.28 -13.84
CA PRO A 145 3.32 -7.61 -15.16
C PRO A 145 3.80 -6.33 -15.90
N ARG A 146 5.04 -6.39 -16.40
CA ARG A 146 5.80 -5.22 -16.87
C ARG A 146 5.15 -4.51 -18.06
N GLU A 147 4.49 -5.26 -18.92
CA GLU A 147 3.79 -4.74 -20.10
C GLU A 147 2.66 -3.79 -19.69
N GLN A 148 1.89 -4.17 -18.66
CA GLN A 148 0.77 -3.38 -18.15
C GLN A 148 1.26 -2.19 -17.31
N ALA A 149 2.42 -2.30 -16.65
CA ALA A 149 2.98 -1.22 -15.83
C ALA A 149 3.32 0.06 -16.62
N SER A 150 3.59 -0.08 -17.92
CA SER A 150 3.77 1.08 -18.82
C SER A 150 2.47 1.87 -19.08
N GLN A 151 1.31 1.21 -18.96
CA GLN A 151 0.00 1.79 -19.27
C GLN A 151 -0.74 2.22 -18.00
N ILE A 152 -0.55 1.46 -16.92
CA ILE A 152 -1.21 1.67 -15.65
C ILE A 152 -0.17 2.24 -14.68
N HIS A 153 -0.14 3.56 -14.55
CA HIS A 153 0.92 4.24 -13.81
C HIS A 153 0.94 3.85 -12.32
N PHE A 154 -0.23 3.64 -11.70
CA PHE A 154 -0.30 3.35 -10.26
C PHE A 154 0.33 1.99 -9.88
N ILE A 155 0.39 1.01 -10.79
CA ILE A 155 1.06 -0.28 -10.49
C ILE A 155 2.58 -0.17 -10.53
N GLN A 156 3.15 0.95 -10.99
CA GLN A 156 4.58 1.22 -10.85
C GLN A 156 4.98 1.44 -9.38
N ASP A 157 4.06 1.89 -8.53
CA ASP A 157 4.30 2.07 -7.10
C ASP A 157 4.74 0.73 -6.49
N PHE A 158 4.00 -0.34 -6.79
CA PHE A 158 4.31 -1.72 -6.39
C PHE A 158 5.69 -2.20 -6.88
N MET A 159 6.10 -1.83 -8.10
CA MET A 159 7.43 -2.20 -8.63
C MET A 159 8.57 -1.49 -7.90
N SER A 160 8.32 -0.31 -7.35
CA SER A 160 9.33 0.49 -6.67
C SER A 160 9.57 0.10 -5.20
N VAL A 161 8.66 -0.69 -4.62
CA VAL A 161 8.65 -1.03 -3.19
C VAL A 161 9.98 -1.64 -2.70
N PRO A 162 10.66 -2.55 -3.43
CA PRO A 162 11.97 -3.06 -3.01
C PRO A 162 12.99 -1.95 -2.78
N TYR A 163 13.03 -0.93 -3.64
CA TYR A 163 13.98 0.18 -3.52
C TYR A 163 13.71 0.98 -2.24
N GLN A 164 12.43 1.21 -1.93
CA GLN A 164 12.02 1.89 -0.70
C GLN A 164 12.38 1.06 0.54
N ALA A 165 12.17 -0.25 0.52
CA ALA A 165 12.54 -1.16 1.60
C ALA A 165 14.06 -1.15 1.83
N TYR A 166 14.87 -1.25 0.76
CA TYR A 166 16.32 -1.21 0.88
C TYR A 166 16.82 0.10 1.47
N VAL A 167 16.24 1.24 1.06
CA VAL A 167 16.59 2.54 1.63
C VAL A 167 16.20 2.62 3.10
N ARG A 168 14.99 2.19 3.45
CA ARG A 168 14.47 2.20 4.82
C ARG A 168 15.37 1.43 5.79
N PHE A 169 15.87 0.28 5.37
CA PHE A 169 16.65 -0.64 6.19
C PHE A 169 18.17 -0.60 5.94
N GLY A 170 18.63 0.38 5.16
CA GLY A 170 20.06 0.58 4.92
C GLY A 170 20.75 -0.54 4.14
N LYS A 171 20.03 -1.22 3.27
CA LYS A 171 20.53 -2.28 2.38
C LYS A 171 21.22 -1.68 1.16
N TRP A 172 22.29 -0.91 1.41
CA TRP A 172 22.95 -0.11 0.37
C TRP A 172 23.58 -0.94 -0.73
N ASN A 173 24.19 -2.08 -0.38
CA ASN A 173 24.79 -2.99 -1.36
C ASN A 173 23.71 -3.61 -2.24
N ASP A 174 22.59 -4.04 -1.65
CA ASP A 174 21.46 -4.60 -2.39
C ASP A 174 20.89 -3.54 -3.35
N MET A 175 20.70 -2.31 -2.87
CA MET A 175 20.25 -1.17 -3.70
C MET A 175 21.20 -0.86 -4.86
N LEU A 176 22.51 -0.82 -4.64
CA LEU A 176 23.49 -0.53 -5.68
C LEU A 176 23.68 -1.68 -6.67
N SER A 177 23.43 -2.93 -6.24
CA SER A 177 23.49 -4.12 -7.10
C SER A 177 22.21 -4.36 -7.91
N THR A 178 21.11 -3.72 -7.53
CA THR A 178 19.81 -3.89 -8.19
C THR A 178 19.81 -3.28 -9.58
N PRO A 179 19.47 -4.04 -10.65
CA PRO A 179 19.46 -3.54 -12.01
C PRO A 179 18.40 -2.45 -12.21
N GLY A 180 18.71 -1.50 -13.09
CA GLY A 180 17.78 -0.42 -13.43
C GLY A 180 16.54 -0.93 -14.17
N PRO A 181 15.36 -0.29 -13.95
CA PRO A 181 14.14 -0.63 -14.67
C PRO A 181 14.16 -0.10 -16.12
N ASP A 182 13.20 -0.55 -16.92
CA ASP A 182 13.01 -0.07 -18.30
C ASP A 182 12.75 1.45 -18.36
N ILE A 183 13.16 2.09 -19.46
CA ILE A 183 13.01 3.55 -19.65
C ILE A 183 11.55 4.01 -19.78
N SER A 184 10.61 3.11 -20.06
CA SER A 184 9.17 3.40 -20.06
C SER A 184 8.58 3.49 -18.65
N LEU A 185 9.25 2.95 -17.62
CA LEU A 185 8.75 2.90 -16.25
C LEU A 185 9.21 4.13 -15.46
N MET A 186 8.65 5.29 -15.78
CA MET A 186 9.09 6.58 -15.23
C MET A 186 9.12 6.62 -13.70
N HIS A 187 8.05 6.19 -13.01
CA HIS A 187 7.99 6.23 -11.56
C HIS A 187 8.99 5.25 -10.94
N THR A 188 9.00 4.00 -11.42
CA THR A 188 9.95 2.97 -10.95
C THR A 188 11.39 3.42 -11.14
N ARG A 189 11.72 4.04 -12.29
CA ARG A 189 13.06 4.56 -12.58
C ARG A 189 13.44 5.71 -11.67
N MET A 190 12.50 6.63 -11.41
CA MET A 190 12.72 7.73 -10.47
C MET A 190 13.06 7.19 -9.07
N MET A 191 12.30 6.20 -8.57
CA MET A 191 12.54 5.58 -7.26
C MET A 191 13.84 4.77 -7.20
N TRP A 192 14.24 4.14 -8.31
CA TRP A 192 15.52 3.46 -8.43
C TRP A 192 16.71 4.43 -8.30
N HIS A 193 16.69 5.55 -9.04
CA HIS A 193 17.71 6.59 -8.91
C HIS A 193 17.72 7.21 -7.53
N TYR A 194 16.55 7.50 -6.94
CA TYR A 194 16.45 7.97 -5.55
C TYR A 194 17.15 7.01 -4.58
N GLY A 195 16.87 5.71 -4.66
CA GLY A 195 17.47 4.71 -3.78
C GLY A 195 18.99 4.62 -3.95
N ARG A 196 19.49 4.69 -5.18
CA ARG A 196 20.93 4.71 -5.47
C ARG A 196 21.61 5.97 -4.97
N GLY A 197 21.00 7.14 -5.16
CA GLY A 197 21.52 8.41 -4.64
C GLY A 197 21.66 8.38 -3.12
N MET A 198 20.65 7.85 -2.43
CA MET A 198 20.71 7.63 -0.97
C MET A 198 21.83 6.67 -0.58
N ALA A 199 22.01 5.56 -1.31
CA ALA A 199 23.08 4.60 -1.06
C ALA A 199 24.48 5.19 -1.29
N PHE A 200 24.69 5.96 -2.37
CA PHE A 200 25.97 6.63 -2.61
C PHE A 200 26.27 7.70 -1.56
N ALA A 201 25.29 8.53 -1.21
CA ALA A 201 25.45 9.54 -0.16
C ALA A 201 25.84 8.91 1.18
N ARG A 202 25.22 7.78 1.54
CA ARG A 202 25.54 7.04 2.77
C ARG A 202 26.93 6.40 2.78
N ASN A 203 27.49 6.12 1.61
CA ASN A 203 28.87 5.64 1.45
C ASN A 203 29.90 6.76 1.24
N GLY A 204 29.51 8.03 1.37
CA GLY A 204 30.41 9.18 1.19
C GLY A 204 30.76 9.49 -0.27
N LEU A 205 30.10 8.84 -1.22
CA LEU A 205 30.33 9.01 -2.67
C LEU A 205 29.42 10.12 -3.22
N LEU A 206 29.61 11.34 -2.74
CA LEU A 206 28.70 12.47 -2.99
C LEU A 206 28.59 12.84 -4.48
N GLU A 207 29.69 12.78 -5.23
CA GLU A 207 29.67 13.05 -6.68
C GLU A 207 28.75 12.08 -7.44
N LEU A 208 28.72 10.81 -7.05
CA LEU A 208 27.81 9.82 -7.64
C LEU A 208 26.37 10.04 -7.17
N ALA A 209 26.17 10.50 -5.93
CA ALA A 209 24.84 10.84 -5.44
C ALA A 209 24.23 12.03 -6.20
N ASP A 210 25.04 13.04 -6.56
CA ASP A 210 24.62 14.17 -7.37
C ASP A 210 24.20 13.75 -8.79
N VAL A 211 24.93 12.79 -9.39
CA VAL A 211 24.55 12.20 -10.69
C VAL A 211 23.18 11.53 -10.62
N GLU A 212 22.92 10.73 -9.57
CA GLU A 212 21.61 10.09 -9.38
C GLU A 212 20.49 11.13 -9.14
N LEU A 213 20.78 12.22 -8.42
CA LEU A 213 19.84 13.33 -8.22
C LEU A 213 19.49 14.04 -9.54
N ASP A 214 20.47 14.25 -10.42
CA ASP A 214 20.24 14.86 -11.73
C ASP A 214 19.37 13.95 -12.62
N HIS A 215 19.53 12.63 -12.53
CA HIS A 215 18.61 11.70 -13.16
C HIS A 215 17.18 11.82 -12.61
N VAL A 216 16.99 11.89 -11.29
CA VAL A 216 15.65 12.13 -10.69
C VAL A 216 15.03 13.41 -11.23
N LYS A 217 15.78 14.53 -11.22
CA LYS A 217 15.31 15.82 -11.77
C LYS A 217 14.96 15.75 -13.26
N SER A 218 15.68 14.93 -14.03
CA SER A 218 15.40 14.77 -15.46
C SER A 218 14.08 14.05 -15.74
N ILE A 219 13.67 13.15 -14.85
CA ILE A 219 12.44 12.34 -14.98
C ILE A 219 11.21 13.11 -14.48
N ALA A 220 11.38 13.99 -13.49
CA ALA A 220 10.31 14.77 -12.86
C ALA A 220 9.86 16.00 -13.68
N LYS A 221 10.45 16.25 -14.86
CA LYS A 221 10.07 17.33 -15.78
C LYS A 221 9.01 16.86 -16.77
#